data_AF-A0A5M3WX86-F1
#
_entry.id   AF-A0A5M3WX86-F1
#
_cell.length_a   1.000
_cell.length_b   1.000
_cell.length_c   1.000
_cell.angle_alpha   90.00
_cell.angle_beta   90.00
_cell.angle_gamma   90.00
#
_symmetry.space_group_name_H-M   'P 1'
#
loop_
_entity.id
_entity.type
_entity.pdbx_description
1 polymer ?
#
loop_
_entity_poly.entity_id
_entity_poly.type
_entity_poly.pdbx_seq_one_letter_code
_entity_poly.pdbx_strand_id
1 'polypeptide(L)'
;MADIWDDGRGATEEIVERFLDGEPTGNDVRAQIVHSWRRCQATGLSPDIAHAPLLEGLDFECGLVRAARPVFEGLGTTIANTPVCMLLGDANGAMFLRNVGEPAMRRAMDAVGAAPGFGFTEAEMGNNAHGSVLAERRTCQITGNEHYAEVLRRFTAVGTPVRDPLSGRLNGVVCVVCPNEWANAKMMTLARRSAAAVEEQLIGMVTERERALLETFLRSQGARHTPSSPLRGLCRRDQLTLEDSAVSLIAEGRTAMREVALSDGHIATLLAQPVTGSAEPTGIAVRVWLPGP
;
A
#
# COMPACT_ATOMS: atom_id res chain seq x y z
N MET A 1 -33.14 -34.66 6.39
CA MET A 1 -32.38 -34.97 7.62
C MET A 1 -32.07 -33.66 8.28
N ALA A 2 -32.90 -33.34 9.27
CA ALA A 2 -32.96 -32.04 9.92
C ALA A 2 -31.92 -31.92 11.05
N ASP A 3 -31.53 -30.67 11.28
CA ASP A 3 -31.23 -30.05 12.58
C ASP A 3 -30.05 -30.56 13.42
N ILE A 4 -28.91 -29.84 13.30
CA ILE A 4 -27.86 -29.66 14.35
C ILE A 4 -27.19 -28.29 14.14
N TRP A 5 -27.97 -27.21 14.01
CA TRP A 5 -27.43 -25.88 13.68
C TRP A 5 -28.13 -24.76 14.46
N ASP A 6 -28.17 -24.88 15.78
CA ASP A 6 -28.48 -23.74 16.65
C ASP A 6 -27.67 -23.81 17.95
N ASP A 7 -27.42 -22.63 18.52
CA ASP A 7 -26.85 -22.28 19.84
C ASP A 7 -25.59 -21.38 19.86
N GLY A 8 -25.43 -20.51 18.85
CA GLY A 8 -24.39 -19.46 18.93
C GLY A 8 -24.60 -18.22 18.05
N ARG A 9 -25.67 -18.18 17.23
CA ARG A 9 -25.95 -17.06 16.32
C ARG A 9 -26.57 -15.85 17.01
N GLY A 10 -27.42 -16.07 18.03
CA GLY A 10 -28.21 -14.99 18.65
C GLY A 10 -27.40 -13.97 19.46
N ALA A 11 -26.43 -14.42 20.26
CA ALA A 11 -25.80 -13.55 21.27
C ALA A 11 -24.93 -12.42 20.69
N THR A 12 -24.45 -12.52 19.44
CA THR A 12 -23.56 -11.51 18.85
C THR A 12 -24.25 -10.68 17.76
N GLU A 13 -25.36 -11.14 17.16
CA GLU A 13 -26.21 -10.32 16.27
C GLU A 13 -26.90 -9.22 17.08
N GLU A 14 -27.39 -9.61 18.26
CA GLU A 14 -28.00 -8.72 19.25
C GLU A 14 -27.04 -7.60 19.70
N ILE A 15 -25.72 -7.82 19.69
CA ILE A 15 -24.74 -6.81 20.11
C ILE A 15 -24.59 -5.67 19.10
N VAL A 16 -24.60 -5.97 17.80
CA VAL A 16 -24.52 -4.93 16.76
C VAL A 16 -25.84 -4.17 16.71
N GLU A 17 -26.98 -4.85 16.80
CA GLU A 17 -28.29 -4.21 16.85
C GLU A 17 -28.42 -3.28 18.06
N ARG A 18 -28.06 -3.77 19.26
CA ARG A 18 -28.00 -2.94 20.47
C ARG A 18 -27.09 -1.73 20.31
N PHE A 19 -25.92 -1.89 19.68
CA PHE A 19 -25.05 -0.77 19.36
C PHE A 19 -25.72 0.26 18.45
N LEU A 20 -26.41 -0.19 17.40
CA LEU A 20 -27.12 0.68 16.45
C LEU A 20 -28.29 1.42 17.10
N ASP A 21 -28.99 0.77 18.03
CA ASP A 21 -30.06 1.35 18.84
C ASP A 21 -29.54 2.32 19.92
N GLY A 22 -28.23 2.51 20.02
CA GLY A 22 -27.58 3.41 20.98
C GLY A 22 -27.46 2.82 22.38
N GLU A 23 -27.70 1.53 22.55
CA GLU A 23 -27.51 0.84 23.82
C GLU A 23 -26.03 0.56 24.10
N PRO A 24 -25.63 0.47 25.39
CA PRO A 24 -24.28 0.07 25.74
C PRO A 24 -23.99 -1.36 25.31
N THR A 25 -22.96 -1.60 24.50
CA THR A 25 -22.54 -2.95 24.09
C THR A 25 -22.03 -3.85 25.24
N GLY A 26 -21.99 -3.34 26.47
CA GLY A 26 -21.40 -4.03 27.62
C GLY A 26 -19.88 -4.17 27.51
N ASN A 27 -19.30 -5.03 28.37
CA ASN A 27 -17.89 -5.41 28.31
C ASN A 27 -17.62 -6.56 27.33
N ASP A 28 -18.65 -7.03 26.63
CA ASP A 28 -18.58 -8.18 25.71
C ASP A 28 -17.86 -7.83 24.40
N VAL A 29 -17.74 -6.53 24.09
CA VAL A 29 -17.05 -6.02 22.91
C VAL A 29 -15.80 -5.25 23.30
N ARG A 30 -14.68 -5.59 22.66
CA ARG A 30 -13.39 -4.90 22.86
C ARG A 30 -13.54 -3.42 22.49
N ALA A 31 -13.02 -2.51 23.32
CA ALA A 31 -13.17 -1.06 23.12
C ALA A 31 -12.79 -0.59 21.69
N GLN A 32 -11.72 -1.15 21.11
CA GLN A 32 -11.29 -0.83 19.75
C GLN A 32 -12.36 -1.11 18.68
N ILE A 33 -13.18 -2.14 18.86
CA ILE A 33 -14.27 -2.50 17.94
C ILE A 33 -15.40 -1.49 18.07
N VAL A 34 -15.79 -1.13 19.31
CA VAL A 34 -16.78 -0.08 19.56
C VAL A 34 -16.33 1.26 18.97
N HIS A 35 -15.05 1.61 19.09
CA HIS A 35 -14.51 2.82 18.48
C HIS A 35 -14.60 2.79 16.95
N SER A 36 -14.27 1.68 16.31
CA SER A 36 -14.43 1.53 14.85
C SER A 36 -15.89 1.59 14.43
N TRP A 37 -16.79 0.90 15.12
CA TRP A 37 -18.23 0.96 14.82
C TRP A 37 -18.79 2.38 14.93
N ARG A 38 -18.36 3.17 15.92
CA ARG A 38 -18.73 4.60 16.01
C ARG A 38 -18.24 5.42 14.82
N ARG A 39 -17.02 5.16 14.32
CA ARG A 39 -16.51 5.81 13.10
C ARG A 39 -17.36 5.45 11.88
N CYS A 40 -17.77 4.18 11.76
CA CYS A 40 -18.64 3.70 10.69
C CYS A 40 -20.04 4.31 10.77
N GLN A 41 -20.62 4.38 11.97
CA GLN A 41 -21.93 5.02 12.18
C GLN A 41 -21.89 6.51 11.83
N ALA A 42 -20.78 7.19 12.14
CA ALA A 42 -20.60 8.60 11.81
C ALA A 42 -20.54 8.90 10.30
N THR A 43 -20.29 7.89 9.44
CA THR A 43 -20.39 8.04 7.97
C THR A 43 -21.81 7.79 7.45
N GLY A 44 -22.76 7.39 8.31
CA GLY A 44 -24.11 7.01 7.91
C GLY A 44 -24.20 5.63 7.25
N LEU A 45 -23.13 4.83 7.33
CA LEU A 45 -23.12 3.48 6.76
C LEU A 45 -24.01 2.55 7.59
N SER A 46 -24.91 1.82 6.93
CA SER A 46 -25.71 0.76 7.56
C SER A 46 -25.12 -0.63 7.24
N PRO A 47 -25.08 -1.58 8.19
CA PRO A 47 -24.48 -2.92 8.00
C PRO A 47 -25.01 -3.75 6.83
N ASP A 48 -26.30 -3.58 6.50
CA ASP A 48 -27.07 -4.34 5.52
C ASP A 48 -26.85 -3.87 4.07
N ILE A 49 -26.45 -2.62 3.88
CA ILE A 49 -26.23 -2.01 2.55
C ILE A 49 -24.75 -1.74 2.22
N ALA A 50 -23.85 -2.08 3.15
CA ALA A 50 -22.42 -1.91 2.94
C ALA A 50 -21.95 -2.71 1.72
N HIS A 51 -21.29 -2.02 0.79
CA HIS A 51 -20.83 -2.59 -0.47
C HIS A 51 -19.48 -1.99 -0.85
N ALA A 52 -18.63 -2.83 -1.44
CA ALA A 52 -17.33 -2.40 -1.91
C ALA A 52 -17.49 -1.71 -3.28
N PRO A 53 -17.10 -0.44 -3.43
CA PRO A 53 -17.16 0.23 -4.73
C PRO A 53 -16.02 -0.23 -5.64
N LEU A 54 -16.26 -0.26 -6.96
CA LEU A 54 -15.21 -0.39 -7.96
C LEU A 54 -14.50 0.96 -8.13
N LEU A 55 -13.17 0.95 -8.05
CA LEU A 55 -12.33 2.14 -8.15
C LEU A 55 -11.70 2.24 -9.54
N GLU A 56 -11.59 3.47 -10.04
CA GLU A 56 -10.97 3.77 -11.34
C GLU A 56 -9.57 4.36 -11.16
N GLY A 57 -8.74 4.26 -12.20
CA GLY A 57 -7.44 4.93 -12.24
C GLY A 57 -6.37 4.35 -11.30
N LEU A 58 -6.54 3.11 -10.84
CA LEU A 58 -5.56 2.44 -9.99
C LEU A 58 -4.29 2.07 -10.78
N ASP A 59 -3.14 2.38 -10.20
CA ASP A 59 -1.83 1.98 -10.72
C ASP A 59 -1.41 0.61 -10.16
N PHE A 60 -1.72 -0.45 -10.91
CA PHE A 60 -1.34 -1.82 -10.57
C PHE A 60 0.16 -2.12 -10.71
N GLU A 61 0.94 -1.16 -11.18
CA GLU A 61 2.40 -1.25 -11.27
C GLU A 61 3.09 -0.30 -10.27
N CYS A 62 2.35 0.28 -9.32
CA CYS A 62 2.96 1.13 -8.30
C CYS A 62 3.98 0.37 -7.42
N GLY A 63 4.84 1.10 -6.73
CA GLY A 63 5.94 0.53 -5.93
C GLY A 63 5.48 -0.50 -4.88
N LEU A 64 4.33 -0.28 -4.24
CA LEU A 64 3.75 -1.22 -3.28
C LEU A 64 3.42 -2.56 -3.95
N VAL A 65 2.74 -2.54 -5.10
CA VAL A 65 2.31 -3.75 -5.80
C VAL A 65 3.52 -4.51 -6.33
N ARG A 66 4.50 -3.81 -6.92
CA ARG A 66 5.74 -4.44 -7.40
C ARG A 66 6.51 -5.13 -6.28
N ALA A 67 6.64 -4.48 -5.12
CA ALA A 67 7.27 -5.09 -3.95
C ALA A 67 6.49 -6.30 -3.41
N ALA A 68 5.16 -6.23 -3.41
CA ALA A 68 4.32 -7.28 -2.86
C ALA A 68 4.14 -8.49 -3.78
N ARG A 69 4.22 -8.31 -5.10
CA ARG A 69 3.98 -9.36 -6.10
C ARG A 69 4.80 -10.65 -5.85
N PRO A 70 6.14 -10.62 -5.73
CA PRO A 70 6.91 -11.85 -5.50
C PRO A 70 6.57 -12.51 -4.15
N VAL A 71 6.26 -11.71 -3.12
CA VAL A 71 5.85 -12.21 -1.81
C VAL A 71 4.51 -12.94 -1.90
N PHE A 72 3.54 -12.33 -2.59
CA PHE A 72 2.23 -12.94 -2.79
C PHE A 72 2.33 -14.22 -3.62
N GLU A 73 3.07 -14.23 -4.74
CA GLU A 73 3.31 -15.42 -5.56
C GLU A 73 3.84 -16.60 -4.72
N GLY A 74 4.84 -16.37 -3.87
CA GLY A 74 5.35 -17.38 -2.95
C GLY A 74 4.29 -17.85 -1.93
N LEU A 75 3.54 -16.92 -1.35
CA LEU A 75 2.48 -17.23 -0.38
C LEU A 75 1.29 -17.98 -0.99
N GLY A 76 1.02 -17.79 -2.28
CA GLY A 76 -0.01 -18.54 -3.00
C GLY A 76 0.23 -20.05 -2.91
N THR A 77 1.48 -20.49 -2.96
CA THR A 77 1.86 -21.90 -2.75
C THR A 77 1.68 -22.35 -1.30
N THR A 78 1.91 -21.46 -0.33
CA THR A 78 1.82 -21.75 1.11
C THR A 78 0.37 -22.00 1.54
N ILE A 79 -0.58 -21.26 0.97
CA ILE A 79 -2.00 -21.36 1.31
C ILE A 79 -2.77 -22.32 0.40
N ALA A 80 -2.11 -22.95 -0.57
CA ALA A 80 -2.78 -23.84 -1.52
C ALA A 80 -3.57 -24.96 -0.83
N ASN A 81 -4.78 -25.23 -1.31
CA ASN A 81 -5.73 -26.20 -0.74
C ASN A 81 -6.16 -25.89 0.70
N THR A 82 -6.19 -24.61 1.08
CA THR A 82 -6.75 -24.15 2.36
C THR A 82 -7.82 -23.08 2.11
N PRO A 83 -8.80 -22.91 3.02
CA PRO A 83 -9.81 -21.85 2.91
C PRO A 83 -9.27 -20.50 3.42
N VAL A 84 -8.06 -20.14 2.98
CA VAL A 84 -7.40 -18.89 3.33
C VAL A 84 -7.32 -17.99 2.09
N CYS A 85 -7.56 -16.70 2.29
CA CYS A 85 -7.34 -15.66 1.32
C CYS A 85 -6.31 -14.67 1.86
N MET A 86 -5.43 -14.20 0.98
CA MET A 86 -4.50 -13.11 1.24
C MET A 86 -4.82 -11.95 0.33
N LEU A 87 -4.85 -10.75 0.89
CA LEU A 87 -5.18 -9.50 0.19
C LEU A 87 -4.09 -8.46 0.46
N LEU A 88 -3.79 -7.65 -0.54
CA LEU A 88 -3.02 -6.42 -0.41
C LEU A 88 -3.91 -5.25 -0.80
N GLY A 89 -3.98 -4.23 0.06
CA GLY A 89 -4.52 -2.93 -0.31
C GLY A 89 -3.57 -1.80 0.06
N ASP A 90 -3.81 -0.62 -0.51
CA ASP A 90 -3.02 0.58 -0.24
C ASP A 90 -3.52 1.38 0.97
N ALA A 91 -2.83 2.47 1.27
CA ALA A 91 -3.20 3.38 2.36
C ALA A 91 -4.52 4.15 2.13
N ASN A 92 -5.09 4.12 0.92
CA ASN A 92 -6.34 4.79 0.56
C ASN A 92 -7.56 3.85 0.63
N GLY A 93 -7.35 2.54 0.80
CA GLY A 93 -8.44 1.57 0.83
C GLY A 93 -8.58 0.72 -0.41
N ALA A 94 -7.77 0.93 -1.45
CA ALA A 94 -7.88 0.22 -2.71
C ALA A 94 -7.19 -1.15 -2.64
N MET A 95 -7.90 -2.20 -3.03
CA MET A 95 -7.37 -3.57 -3.10
C MET A 95 -6.62 -3.80 -4.43
N PHE A 96 -5.44 -4.39 -4.37
CA PHE A 96 -4.55 -4.59 -5.52
C PHE A 96 -4.23 -6.05 -5.83
N LEU A 97 -3.83 -6.83 -4.82
CA LEU A 97 -3.45 -8.24 -5.00
C LEU A 97 -4.36 -9.15 -4.19
N ARG A 98 -4.62 -10.34 -4.74
CA ARG A 98 -5.38 -11.39 -4.06
C ARG A 98 -4.86 -12.77 -4.42
N ASN A 99 -4.53 -13.54 -3.38
CA ASN A 99 -4.31 -14.98 -3.49
C ASN A 99 -5.31 -15.74 -2.64
N VAL A 100 -5.77 -16.87 -3.16
CA VAL A 100 -6.79 -17.72 -2.54
C VAL A 100 -6.31 -19.15 -2.57
N GLY A 101 -6.43 -19.84 -1.46
CA GLY A 101 -5.99 -21.23 -1.33
C GLY A 101 -6.90 -22.22 -2.07
N GLU A 102 -8.18 -21.88 -2.27
CA GLU A 102 -9.14 -22.75 -2.93
C GLU A 102 -10.23 -21.99 -3.72
N PRO A 103 -10.90 -22.63 -4.70
CA PRO A 103 -11.94 -21.98 -5.51
C PRO A 103 -13.18 -21.52 -4.73
N ALA A 104 -13.55 -22.20 -3.63
CA ALA A 104 -14.69 -21.80 -2.81
C ALA A 104 -14.41 -20.46 -2.11
N MET A 105 -13.20 -20.31 -1.56
CA MET A 105 -12.76 -19.05 -0.96
C MET A 105 -12.73 -17.91 -1.99
N ARG A 106 -12.33 -18.17 -3.25
CA ARG A 106 -12.42 -17.18 -4.33
C ARG A 106 -13.84 -16.64 -4.51
N ARG A 107 -14.82 -17.54 -4.67
CA ARG A 107 -16.23 -17.16 -4.84
C ARG A 107 -16.75 -16.39 -3.62
N ALA A 108 -16.34 -16.80 -2.43
CA ALA A 108 -16.75 -16.17 -1.18
C ALA A 108 -16.20 -14.73 -1.03
N MET A 109 -14.99 -14.48 -1.54
CA MET A 109 -14.37 -13.15 -1.59
C MET A 109 -14.95 -12.29 -2.72
N ASP A 110 -15.22 -12.86 -3.89
CA ASP A 110 -15.90 -12.16 -5.00
C ASP A 110 -17.29 -11.66 -4.58
N ALA A 111 -18.05 -12.48 -3.84
CA ALA A 111 -19.38 -12.13 -3.36
C ALA A 111 -19.42 -10.94 -2.38
N VAL A 112 -18.29 -10.56 -1.79
CA VAL A 112 -18.18 -9.41 -0.86
C VAL A 112 -17.32 -8.29 -1.44
N GLY A 113 -16.94 -8.38 -2.71
CA GLY A 113 -16.07 -7.40 -3.37
C GLY A 113 -14.62 -7.39 -2.88
N ALA A 114 -14.18 -8.38 -2.09
CA ALA A 114 -12.80 -8.50 -1.64
C ALA A 114 -11.90 -9.00 -2.80
N ALA A 115 -11.67 -8.11 -3.76
CA ALA A 115 -10.99 -8.39 -5.01
C ALA A 115 -10.17 -7.15 -5.46
N PRO A 116 -9.13 -7.35 -6.30
CA PRO A 116 -8.43 -6.25 -6.93
C PRO A 116 -9.38 -5.27 -7.62
N GLY A 117 -9.18 -3.97 -7.43
CA GLY A 117 -10.00 -2.91 -7.99
C GLY A 117 -11.06 -2.33 -7.05
N PHE A 118 -11.28 -2.93 -5.87
CA PHE A 118 -12.36 -2.52 -4.97
C PHE A 118 -11.89 -1.73 -3.76
N GLY A 119 -12.74 -0.83 -3.26
CA GLY A 119 -12.56 -0.05 -2.03
C GLY A 119 -13.01 -0.80 -0.77
N PHE A 120 -12.18 -0.76 0.27
CA PHE A 120 -12.40 -1.49 1.54
C PHE A 120 -12.15 -0.63 2.80
N THR A 121 -12.37 0.68 2.70
CA THR A 121 -12.28 1.58 3.87
C THR A 121 -13.40 1.31 4.88
N GLU A 122 -13.28 1.86 6.09
CA GLU A 122 -14.38 1.82 7.06
C GLU A 122 -15.62 2.58 6.57
N ALA A 123 -15.45 3.59 5.72
CA ALA A 123 -16.57 4.35 5.16
C ALA A 123 -17.41 3.53 4.15
N GLU A 124 -16.78 2.56 3.49
CA GLU A 124 -17.41 1.74 2.43
C GLU A 124 -17.90 0.39 2.96
N MET A 125 -17.06 -0.32 3.71
CA MET A 125 -17.30 -1.68 4.18
C MET A 125 -17.43 -1.79 5.70
N GLY A 126 -17.45 -0.66 6.40
CA GLY A 126 -17.52 -0.62 7.86
C GLY A 126 -16.29 -1.22 8.52
N ASN A 127 -16.37 -1.52 9.83
CA ASN A 127 -15.27 -2.16 10.54
C ASN A 127 -14.90 -3.47 9.86
N ASN A 128 -13.69 -3.49 9.33
CA ASN A 128 -13.07 -4.63 8.68
C ASN A 128 -11.56 -4.53 8.93
N ALA A 129 -10.83 -5.63 8.74
CA ALA A 129 -9.42 -5.66 9.10
C ALA A 129 -8.55 -4.65 8.32
N HIS A 130 -8.88 -4.39 7.05
CA HIS A 130 -8.17 -3.40 6.22
C HIS A 130 -8.41 -1.99 6.76
N GLY A 131 -9.67 -1.57 6.84
CA GLY A 131 -10.09 -0.26 7.34
C GLY A 131 -9.61 0.01 8.77
N SER A 132 -9.70 -0.98 9.66
CA SER A 132 -9.18 -0.89 11.03
C SER A 132 -7.68 -0.59 11.06
N VAL A 133 -6.87 -1.24 10.21
CA VAL A 133 -5.43 -0.96 10.16
C VAL A 133 -5.16 0.45 9.62
N LEU A 134 -5.93 0.92 8.64
CA LEU A 134 -5.80 2.30 8.13
C LEU A 134 -6.03 3.33 9.25
N ALA A 135 -7.06 3.12 10.07
CA ALA A 135 -7.40 4.00 11.19
C ALA A 135 -6.41 3.90 12.35
N GLU A 136 -6.09 2.67 12.77
CA GLU A 136 -5.34 2.40 14.00
C GLU A 136 -3.82 2.31 13.79
N ARG A 137 -3.38 2.18 12.54
CA ARG A 137 -1.96 2.05 12.12
C ARG A 137 -1.20 0.92 12.84
N ARG A 138 -1.90 -0.15 13.20
CA ARG A 138 -1.36 -1.34 13.90
C ARG A 138 -2.07 -2.60 13.40
N THR A 139 -1.49 -3.77 13.68
CA THR A 139 -2.13 -5.06 13.37
C THR A 139 -3.48 -5.16 14.09
N CYS A 140 -4.53 -5.50 13.36
CA CYS A 140 -5.88 -5.69 13.89
C CYS A 140 -6.44 -7.03 13.43
N GLN A 141 -7.13 -7.72 14.34
CA GLN A 141 -7.93 -8.91 14.02
C GLN A 141 -9.40 -8.56 14.24
N ILE A 142 -10.23 -8.86 13.24
CA ILE A 142 -11.68 -8.68 13.24
C ILE A 142 -12.30 -10.05 12.96
N THR A 143 -13.16 -10.51 13.86
CA THR A 143 -13.76 -11.85 13.80
C THR A 143 -15.28 -11.75 13.87
N GLY A 144 -15.97 -12.49 12.99
CA GLY A 144 -17.41 -12.66 13.16
C GLY A 144 -18.15 -11.32 13.08
N ASN A 145 -19.02 -11.11 14.06
CA ASN A 145 -19.85 -9.91 14.20
C ASN A 145 -19.06 -8.67 14.63
N GLU A 146 -17.76 -8.77 14.90
CA GLU A 146 -16.91 -7.59 14.97
C GLU A 146 -16.87 -6.85 13.61
N HIS A 147 -17.07 -7.57 12.49
CA HIS A 147 -17.31 -6.93 11.21
C HIS A 147 -18.61 -6.14 11.25
N TYR A 148 -18.52 -4.87 10.85
CA TYR A 148 -19.69 -4.01 10.81
C TYR A 148 -20.64 -4.45 9.70
N ALA A 149 -20.13 -4.64 8.47
CA ALA A 149 -20.92 -5.14 7.35
C ALA A 149 -21.35 -6.61 7.56
N GLU A 150 -22.65 -6.88 7.42
CA GLU A 150 -23.24 -8.19 7.68
C GLU A 150 -22.62 -9.26 6.76
N VAL A 151 -22.41 -8.90 5.49
CA VAL A 151 -21.84 -9.79 4.46
C VAL A 151 -20.44 -10.32 4.79
N LEU A 152 -19.72 -9.69 5.74
CA LEU A 152 -18.38 -10.09 6.17
C LEU A 152 -18.38 -10.97 7.44
N ARG A 153 -19.51 -11.09 8.15
CA ARG A 153 -19.57 -11.73 9.48
C ARG A 153 -19.22 -13.22 9.48
N ARG A 154 -19.24 -13.91 8.34
CA ARG A 154 -18.79 -15.30 8.22
C ARG A 154 -17.27 -15.48 8.26
N PHE A 155 -16.50 -14.40 8.31
CA PHE A 155 -15.05 -14.42 8.21
C PHE A 155 -14.34 -13.90 9.45
N THR A 156 -13.13 -14.41 9.64
CA THR A 156 -12.09 -13.79 10.47
C THR A 156 -11.02 -13.23 9.57
N ALA A 157 -10.61 -11.99 9.83
CA ALA A 157 -9.59 -11.29 9.08
C ALA A 157 -8.54 -10.69 10.03
N VAL A 158 -7.26 -10.88 9.71
CA VAL A 158 -6.14 -10.17 10.34
C VAL A 158 -5.52 -9.26 9.30
N GLY A 159 -5.52 -7.96 9.58
CA GLY A 159 -4.83 -6.94 8.81
C GLY A 159 -3.56 -6.50 9.53
N THR A 160 -2.50 -6.20 8.79
CA THR A 160 -1.28 -5.64 9.35
C THR A 160 -0.69 -4.58 8.41
N PRO A 161 -0.15 -3.47 8.96
CA PRO A 161 0.38 -2.40 8.13
C PRO A 161 1.64 -2.85 7.38
N VAL A 162 1.78 -2.35 6.15
CA VAL A 162 3.03 -2.30 5.38
C VAL A 162 3.48 -0.83 5.39
N ARG A 163 4.68 -0.57 5.88
CA ARG A 163 5.23 0.77 6.00
C ARG A 163 6.23 1.05 4.90
N ASP A 164 6.26 2.30 4.47
CA ASP A 164 7.37 2.82 3.70
C ASP A 164 8.64 2.83 4.57
N PRO A 165 9.73 2.16 4.15
CA PRO A 165 10.90 1.97 5.01
C PRO A 165 11.69 3.24 5.27
N LEU A 166 11.53 4.27 4.43
CA LEU A 166 12.27 5.54 4.56
C LEU A 166 11.53 6.53 5.47
N SER A 167 10.23 6.67 5.28
CA SER A 167 9.38 7.66 5.96
C SER A 167 8.62 7.09 7.17
N GLY A 168 8.53 5.77 7.29
CA GLY A 168 7.71 5.07 8.29
C GLY A 168 6.20 5.23 8.10
N ARG A 169 5.78 5.92 7.03
CA ARG A 169 4.37 6.15 6.70
C ARG A 169 3.71 4.84 6.29
N LEU A 170 2.40 4.74 6.53
CA LEU A 170 1.62 3.61 6.04
C LEU A 170 1.60 3.65 4.50
N ASN A 171 2.07 2.58 3.88
CA ASN A 171 2.08 2.41 2.43
C ASN A 171 0.89 1.55 1.98
N GLY A 172 0.56 0.53 2.77
CA GLY A 172 -0.61 -0.33 2.55
C GLY A 172 -0.88 -1.28 3.69
N VAL A 173 -1.71 -2.29 3.44
CA VAL A 173 -2.12 -3.30 4.42
C VAL A 173 -2.12 -4.67 3.76
N VAL A 174 -1.50 -5.64 4.44
CA VAL A 174 -1.67 -7.06 4.12
C VAL A 174 -2.75 -7.63 5.02
N CYS A 175 -3.74 -8.29 4.42
CA CYS A 175 -4.78 -9.01 5.15
C CYS A 175 -4.71 -10.52 4.89
N VAL A 176 -5.00 -11.30 5.92
CA VAL A 176 -5.23 -12.75 5.87
C VAL A 176 -6.65 -13.01 6.35
N VAL A 177 -7.45 -13.68 5.53
CA VAL A 177 -8.88 -13.92 5.76
C VAL A 177 -9.17 -15.42 5.67
N CYS A 178 -10.01 -15.93 6.56
CA CYS A 178 -10.55 -17.30 6.46
C CYS A 178 -11.98 -17.36 7.04
N PRO A 179 -12.73 -18.44 6.81
CA PRO A 179 -13.95 -18.72 7.58
C PRO A 179 -13.68 -18.73 9.09
N ASN A 180 -14.68 -18.35 9.89
CA ASN A 180 -14.53 -18.23 11.35
C ASN A 180 -14.03 -19.51 12.01
N GLU A 181 -14.52 -20.67 11.57
CA GLU A 181 -14.16 -21.98 12.09
C GLU A 181 -12.71 -22.41 11.78
N TRP A 182 -12.05 -21.72 10.84
CA TRP A 182 -10.64 -21.92 10.51
C TRP A 182 -9.70 -20.94 11.24
N ALA A 183 -10.26 -19.98 11.98
CA ALA A 183 -9.49 -18.95 12.64
C ALA A 183 -8.53 -19.56 13.69
N ASN A 184 -7.26 -19.14 13.64
CA ASN A 184 -6.28 -19.59 14.61
C ASN A 184 -5.12 -18.58 14.73
N ALA A 185 -4.33 -18.71 15.80
CA ALA A 185 -3.25 -17.78 16.12
C ALA A 185 -2.18 -17.64 15.02
N LYS A 186 -2.03 -18.62 14.12
CA LYS A 186 -1.04 -18.57 13.03
C LYS A 186 -1.39 -17.51 11.98
N MET A 187 -2.66 -17.10 11.86
CA MET A 187 -3.07 -16.06 10.92
C MET A 187 -2.35 -14.74 11.16
N MET A 188 -2.23 -14.33 12.43
CA MET A 188 -1.54 -13.10 12.79
C MET A 188 -0.05 -13.17 12.49
N THR A 189 0.58 -14.32 12.73
CA THR A 189 1.98 -14.57 12.37
C THR A 189 2.17 -14.52 10.86
N LEU A 190 1.28 -15.16 10.08
CA LEU A 190 1.32 -15.13 8.63
C LEU A 190 1.22 -13.70 8.11
N ALA A 191 0.19 -12.94 8.53
CA ALA A 191 -0.01 -11.56 8.11
C ALA A 191 1.25 -10.71 8.39
N ARG A 192 1.77 -10.74 9.62
CA ARG A 192 2.96 -9.97 10.02
C ARG A 192 4.21 -10.33 9.21
N ARG A 193 4.46 -11.63 9.01
CA ARG A 193 5.60 -12.09 8.21
C ARG A 193 5.47 -11.69 6.75
N SER A 194 4.26 -11.77 6.19
CA SER A 194 4.00 -11.34 4.83
C SER A 194 4.22 -9.85 4.65
N ALA A 195 3.72 -9.00 5.55
CA ALA A 195 3.97 -7.57 5.49
C ALA A 195 5.46 -7.22 5.66
N ALA A 196 6.16 -7.85 6.61
CA ALA A 196 7.60 -7.67 6.77
C ALA A 196 8.39 -8.05 5.50
N ALA A 197 7.99 -9.12 4.81
CA ALA A 197 8.59 -9.49 3.54
C ALA A 197 8.30 -8.45 2.44
N VAL A 198 7.11 -7.85 2.41
CA VAL A 198 6.82 -6.73 1.48
C VAL A 198 7.68 -5.50 1.81
N GLU A 199 7.82 -5.16 3.09
CA GLU A 199 8.70 -4.06 3.54
C GLU A 199 10.17 -4.31 3.15
N GLU A 200 10.65 -5.56 3.26
CA GLU A 200 11.99 -5.95 2.80
C GLU A 200 12.16 -5.79 1.29
N GLN A 201 11.16 -6.15 0.49
CA GLN A 201 11.18 -5.89 -0.96
C GLN A 201 11.20 -4.38 -1.26
N LEU A 202 10.44 -3.57 -0.53
CA LEU A 202 10.48 -2.10 -0.67
C LEU A 202 11.88 -1.53 -0.40
N ILE A 203 12.57 -2.03 0.64
CA ILE A 203 13.96 -1.64 0.94
C ILE A 203 14.90 -2.03 -0.21
N GLY A 204 14.75 -3.24 -0.75
CA GLY A 204 15.51 -3.72 -1.89
C GLY A 204 15.40 -2.80 -3.10
N MET A 205 14.16 -2.39 -3.44
CA MET A 205 13.90 -1.47 -4.55
C MET A 205 14.56 -0.09 -4.35
N VAL A 206 14.58 0.44 -3.12
CA VAL A 206 15.28 1.71 -2.81
C VAL A 206 16.79 1.54 -3.00
N THR A 207 17.35 0.43 -2.55
CA THR A 207 18.80 0.16 -2.67
C THR A 207 19.23 0.04 -4.13
N GLU A 208 18.44 -0.67 -4.96
CA GLU A 208 18.69 -0.77 -6.40
C GLU A 208 18.61 0.59 -7.10
N ARG A 209 17.66 1.43 -6.70
CA ARG A 209 17.53 2.81 -7.18
C ARG A 209 18.77 3.64 -6.91
N GLU A 210 19.20 3.68 -5.64
CA GLU A 210 20.36 4.47 -5.22
C GLU A 210 21.62 4.00 -5.94
N ARG A 211 21.79 2.68 -6.06
CA ARG A 211 22.90 2.08 -6.79
C ARG A 211 22.89 2.45 -8.27
N ALA A 212 21.75 2.35 -8.96
CA ALA A 212 21.63 2.70 -10.38
C ALA A 212 21.95 4.18 -10.63
N LEU A 213 21.51 5.07 -9.75
CA LEU A 213 21.82 6.51 -9.80
C LEU A 213 23.31 6.76 -9.60
N LEU A 214 23.93 6.12 -8.59
CA LEU A 214 25.36 6.26 -8.33
C LEU A 214 26.21 5.73 -9.49
N GLU A 215 25.89 4.57 -10.05
CA GLU A 215 26.61 4.02 -11.20
C GLU A 215 26.52 4.95 -12.41
N THR A 216 25.36 5.56 -12.65
CA THR A 216 25.17 6.55 -13.72
C THR A 216 26.01 7.81 -13.48
N PHE A 217 26.03 8.31 -12.25
CA PHE A 217 26.84 9.44 -11.85
C PHE A 217 28.35 9.16 -12.05
N LEU A 218 28.84 8.02 -11.57
CA LEU A 218 30.25 7.63 -11.70
C LEU A 218 30.67 7.44 -13.17
N ARG A 219 29.81 6.83 -14.01
CA ARG A 219 30.05 6.73 -15.46
C ARG A 219 30.18 8.10 -16.13
N SER A 220 29.46 9.10 -15.65
CA SER A 220 29.57 10.47 -16.16
C SER A 220 30.88 11.17 -15.75
N GLN A 221 31.43 10.84 -14.57
CA GLN A 221 32.71 11.39 -14.10
C GLN A 221 33.93 10.70 -14.74
N GLY A 222 33.81 9.44 -15.14
CA GLY A 222 34.89 8.68 -15.81
C GLY A 222 35.38 9.26 -17.14
N ALA A 223 34.71 10.29 -17.67
CA ALA A 223 35.06 10.95 -18.93
C ALA A 223 35.92 12.23 -18.78
N ARG A 224 36.13 12.80 -17.58
CA ARG A 224 37.09 13.89 -17.30
C ARG A 224 37.22 14.15 -15.77
N HIS A 225 38.46 14.11 -15.29
CA HIS A 225 39.05 14.53 -13.99
C HIS A 225 38.19 14.94 -12.78
N THR A 226 38.59 14.39 -11.61
CA THR A 226 38.41 14.83 -10.19
C THR A 226 37.01 15.29 -9.74
N PRO A 227 36.60 15.03 -8.48
CA PRO A 227 35.33 15.51 -7.94
C PRO A 227 35.38 17.02 -7.68
N SER A 228 35.40 17.80 -8.76
CA SER A 228 35.04 19.20 -8.75
C SER A 228 33.59 19.27 -9.15
N SER A 229 32.75 19.93 -8.34
CA SER A 229 31.40 20.26 -8.80
C SER A 229 31.56 20.98 -10.15
N PRO A 230 30.89 20.55 -11.24
CA PRO A 230 31.02 21.15 -12.58
C PRO A 230 30.69 22.65 -12.57
N LEU A 231 30.07 23.13 -11.49
CA LEU A 231 29.72 24.50 -11.20
C LEU A 231 30.86 25.35 -10.61
N ARG A 232 32.00 24.77 -10.21
CA ARG A 232 33.08 25.48 -9.46
C ARG A 232 33.71 26.68 -10.21
N GLY A 233 33.47 26.84 -11.51
CA GLY A 233 33.89 28.00 -12.30
C GLY A 233 32.84 29.11 -12.46
N LEU A 234 31.59 28.89 -12.03
CA LEU A 234 30.48 29.83 -12.20
C LEU A 234 30.27 30.70 -10.97
N CYS A 235 29.67 31.89 -11.17
CA CYS A 235 29.25 32.72 -10.06
C CYS A 235 28.08 32.07 -9.31
N ARG A 236 27.94 32.35 -8.01
CA ARG A 236 26.91 31.74 -7.15
C ARG A 236 25.48 31.87 -7.71
N ARG A 237 25.17 32.97 -8.39
CA ARG A 237 23.84 33.19 -9.00
C ARG A 237 23.56 32.16 -10.11
N ASP A 238 24.52 31.94 -10.98
CA ASP A 238 24.40 30.98 -12.08
C ASP A 238 24.33 29.54 -11.55
N GLN A 239 25.13 29.21 -10.53
CA GLN A 239 25.06 27.91 -9.85
C GLN A 239 23.65 27.63 -9.34
N LEU A 240 23.06 28.57 -8.59
CA LEU A 240 21.70 28.42 -8.05
C LEU A 240 20.65 28.32 -9.16
N THR A 241 20.83 29.02 -10.27
CA THR A 241 19.86 29.00 -11.39
C THR A 241 19.89 27.65 -12.11
N LEU A 242 21.08 27.07 -12.28
CA LEU A 242 21.26 25.73 -12.82
C LEU A 242 20.75 24.65 -11.86
N GLU A 243 21.00 24.79 -10.55
CA GLU A 243 20.49 23.87 -9.52
C GLU A 243 18.95 23.88 -9.47
N ASP A 244 18.31 25.04 -9.47
CA ASP A 244 16.85 25.17 -9.48
C ASP A 244 16.23 24.55 -10.75
N SER A 245 16.86 24.80 -11.90
CA SER A 245 16.46 24.19 -13.18
C SER A 245 16.62 22.67 -13.16
N ALA A 246 17.69 22.15 -12.56
CA ALA A 246 17.92 20.71 -12.41
C ALA A 246 16.88 20.07 -11.46
N VAL A 247 16.58 20.69 -10.32
CA VAL A 247 15.54 20.23 -9.39
C VAL A 247 14.18 20.15 -10.07
N SER A 248 13.83 21.20 -10.83
CA SER A 248 12.60 21.22 -11.62
C SER A 248 12.56 20.09 -12.66
N LEU A 249 13.66 19.87 -13.41
CA LEU A 249 13.75 18.76 -14.37
C LEU A 249 13.65 17.38 -13.71
N ILE A 250 14.24 17.21 -12.52
CA ILE A 250 14.15 15.95 -11.75
C ILE A 250 12.69 15.71 -11.31
N ALA A 251 12.00 16.75 -10.84
CA ALA A 251 10.61 16.67 -10.43
C ALA A 251 9.66 16.31 -11.58
N GLU A 252 10.01 16.69 -12.82
CA GLU A 252 9.24 16.29 -14.01
C GLU A 252 9.32 14.78 -14.31
N GLY A 253 10.32 14.06 -13.78
CA GLY A 253 10.37 12.60 -13.85
C GLY A 253 10.51 11.98 -15.24
N ARG A 254 10.85 12.78 -16.27
CA ARG A 254 10.88 12.36 -17.68
C ARG A 254 12.08 12.94 -18.42
N THR A 255 12.36 12.43 -19.62
CA THR A 255 13.36 13.02 -20.50
C THR A 255 12.95 14.44 -20.88
N ALA A 256 13.80 15.42 -20.58
CA ALA A 256 13.54 16.82 -20.87
C ALA A 256 14.86 17.58 -21.06
N MET A 257 14.84 18.61 -21.89
CA MET A 257 15.99 19.48 -22.12
C MET A 257 15.60 20.92 -21.77
N ARG A 258 16.53 21.66 -21.18
CA ARG A 258 16.30 23.06 -20.78
C ARG A 258 17.58 23.87 -20.97
N GLU A 259 17.42 25.03 -21.58
CA GLU A 259 18.50 26.01 -21.75
C GLU A 259 18.38 27.07 -20.66
N VAL A 260 19.51 27.46 -20.08
CA VAL A 260 19.60 28.46 -19.01
C VAL A 260 20.62 29.51 -19.42
N ALA A 261 20.17 30.75 -19.53
CA ALA A 261 21.06 31.89 -19.73
C ALA A 261 21.86 32.16 -18.47
N LEU A 262 23.19 32.25 -18.62
CA LEU A 262 24.12 32.56 -17.55
C LEU A 262 24.37 34.08 -17.49
N SER A 263 24.86 34.55 -16.34
CA SER A 263 25.10 35.97 -16.09
C SER A 263 26.18 36.59 -16.99
N ASP A 264 27.03 35.78 -17.61
CA ASP A 264 28.06 36.18 -18.56
C ASP A 264 27.57 36.25 -20.02
N GLY A 265 26.29 35.97 -20.25
CA GLY A 265 25.64 36.01 -21.57
C GLY A 265 25.72 34.69 -22.34
N HIS A 266 26.41 33.67 -21.83
CA HIS A 266 26.40 32.35 -22.45
C HIS A 266 25.17 31.52 -22.04
N ILE A 267 24.92 30.42 -22.76
CA ILE A 267 23.80 29.51 -22.49
C ILE A 267 24.35 28.15 -22.06
N ALA A 268 23.88 27.66 -20.91
CA ALA A 268 24.09 26.29 -20.47
C ALA A 268 22.91 25.42 -20.88
N THR A 269 23.17 24.17 -21.25
CA THR A 269 22.13 23.18 -21.57
C THR A 269 22.06 22.12 -20.49
N LEU A 270 20.86 21.87 -19.98
CA LEU A 270 20.56 20.77 -19.06
C LEU A 270 19.75 19.71 -19.80
N LEU A 271 20.15 18.45 -19.69
CA LEU A 271 19.38 17.31 -20.17
C LEU A 271 19.07 16.38 -18.99
N ALA A 272 17.79 16.24 -18.69
CA ALA A 272 17.28 15.17 -17.85
C ALA A 272 17.11 13.90 -18.66
N GLN A 273 17.66 12.80 -18.16
CA GLN A 273 17.47 11.47 -18.72
C GLN A 273 17.04 10.50 -17.62
N PRO A 274 16.04 9.65 -17.89
CA PRO A 274 15.70 8.53 -17.02
C PRO A 274 16.91 7.62 -16.82
N VAL A 275 17.20 7.31 -15.56
CA VAL A 275 18.15 6.27 -15.19
C VAL A 275 17.36 4.99 -15.02
N THR A 276 17.58 4.02 -15.89
CA THR A 276 16.94 2.71 -15.80
C THR A 276 17.79 1.77 -14.95
N GLY A 277 17.18 1.19 -13.93
CA GLY A 277 17.72 0.04 -13.21
C GLY A 277 17.47 -1.26 -13.98
N SER A 278 17.44 -2.38 -13.27
CA SER A 278 17.24 -3.72 -13.85
C SER A 278 15.88 -3.91 -14.55
N ALA A 279 14.87 -3.08 -14.27
CA ALA A 279 13.52 -3.25 -14.84
C ALA A 279 12.80 -1.97 -15.30
N GLU A 280 13.01 -0.80 -14.69
CA GLU A 280 12.29 0.46 -15.03
C GLU A 280 13.10 1.74 -14.70
N PRO A 281 12.67 2.92 -15.19
CA PRO A 281 13.20 4.22 -14.77
C PRO A 281 13.19 4.37 -13.25
N THR A 282 14.36 4.32 -12.63
CA THR A 282 14.56 4.39 -11.19
C THR A 282 14.88 5.81 -10.73
N GLY A 283 15.18 6.73 -11.63
CA GLY A 283 15.26 8.16 -11.31
C GLY A 283 15.63 9.01 -12.53
N ILE A 284 16.00 10.27 -12.30
CA ILE A 284 16.43 11.19 -13.35
C ILE A 284 17.88 11.62 -13.06
N ALA A 285 18.75 11.48 -14.04
CA ALA A 285 20.06 12.10 -14.04
C ALA A 285 20.00 13.37 -14.90
N VAL A 286 20.45 14.49 -14.35
CA VAL A 286 20.60 15.74 -15.10
C VAL A 286 22.05 15.94 -15.46
N ARG A 287 22.35 16.04 -16.76
CA ARG A 287 23.67 16.43 -17.26
C ARG A 287 23.63 17.90 -17.63
N VAL A 288 24.68 18.62 -17.27
CA VAL A 288 24.86 20.03 -17.61
C VAL A 288 26.03 20.16 -18.57
N TRP A 289 25.81 20.76 -19.73
CA TRP A 289 26.87 21.21 -20.62
C TRP A 289 27.01 22.71 -20.46
N LEU A 290 28.21 23.12 -20.04
CA LEU A 290 28.60 24.50 -20.04
C LEU A 290 29.15 24.89 -21.42
N PRO A 291 28.94 26.14 -21.84
CA PRO A 291 29.54 26.65 -23.06
C PRO A 291 31.08 26.53 -22.97
N GLY A 292 31.70 26.18 -24.10
CA GLY A 292 33.16 26.14 -24.19
C GLY A 292 33.76 27.54 -24.02
N PRO A 293 35.04 27.64 -23.59
CA PRO A 293 35.76 28.90 -23.60
C PRO A 293 35.93 29.48 -25.00
#